data_AF-A0A2A5YT46-F1
#
_entry.id   AF-A0A2A5YT46-F1
#
_cell.length_a   1.000
_cell.length_b   1.000
_cell.length_c   1.000
_cell.angle_alpha   90.00
_cell.angle_beta   90.00
_cell.angle_gamma   90.00
#
_symmetry.space_group_name_H-M   'P 1'
#
loop_
_entity.id
_entity.type
_entity.pdbx_description
1 polymer ?
#
loop_
_entity_poly.entity_id
_entity_poly.type
_entity_poly.pdbx_seq_one_letter_code
_entity_poly.pdbx_strand_id
1 'polypeptide(L)'
;MLWMRWATSVTLVVSEQNYDIIVIGAGASGAPLAARASEDPNRHVLLLEAGPDYQDLADTPADLRNGHHNSLIDHDWRLEYSPTERRPGQPLPRGRVTGGSSAVNTCIFLRGVPEDYDDWSDRGNPEWRWENVLKTFCRLERDLDFGDEDHHGDAGPITVRRYPHEELTELQQAFLATADELGFPECPDQNHPSAWGSGPQPMNKLGQLRVSTASAYLAPARLRPNLEIRGGCHTDRLIIEKGRVGGVEVIGPDGSVHRIRAKLVVLCAGAIHTPGILLRSGVGPPEDLLRMGIDVTADVAAVGRNLSDHPALFVLCRPTHPELVATDQPIIQTILRYTAPNSLHRADLQLEQLTFAGRDNLPYFGVAAALEQVDGVGELLFPSADPFAAPTIRSRFCEVSRDAERLADCFLDALRFTETGPLGSVTDEVVFPDMNRVTDRDDVIALLRRFAASGYHPCGTARMGPADDPNSVVDQYGRCHAIDGLVVADASIFPTVPRANTNPTSIMVGETIGEWLRTEPSRYGL
;
A
#
# COMPACT_ATOMS: atom_id res chain seq x y z
N MET A 1 -47.61 14.27 -15.58
CA MET A 1 -47.01 13.35 -14.60
C MET A 1 -45.93 14.11 -13.85
N LEU A 2 -46.15 14.36 -12.56
CA LEU A 2 -45.26 15.11 -11.67
C LEU A 2 -43.90 14.41 -11.54
N TRP A 3 -42.82 15.16 -11.73
CA TRP A 3 -41.49 14.79 -11.25
C TRP A 3 -41.42 15.13 -9.76
N MET A 4 -41.57 14.12 -8.89
CA MET A 4 -41.26 14.25 -7.47
C MET A 4 -39.74 14.27 -7.31
N ARG A 5 -39.19 15.47 -7.09
CA ARG A 5 -37.86 15.63 -6.50
C ARG A 5 -37.96 15.23 -5.03
N TRP A 6 -37.31 14.13 -4.67
CA TRP A 6 -37.04 13.81 -3.27
C TRP A 6 -35.99 14.80 -2.78
N ALA A 7 -36.43 15.89 -2.16
CA ALA A 7 -35.56 16.74 -1.35
C ALA A 7 -35.36 16.04 -0.01
N THR A 8 -34.34 15.19 0.09
CA THR A 8 -33.78 14.82 1.39
C THR A 8 -33.22 16.11 2.00
N SER A 9 -33.77 16.54 3.14
CA SER A 9 -33.24 17.67 3.89
C SER A 9 -31.86 17.28 4.42
N VAL A 10 -30.80 17.70 3.74
CA VAL A 10 -29.44 17.58 4.24
C VAL A 10 -29.28 18.64 5.33
N THR A 11 -29.23 18.22 6.59
CA THR A 11 -28.91 19.11 7.71
C THR A 11 -27.42 19.45 7.62
N LEU A 12 -27.12 20.69 7.26
CA LEU A 12 -25.77 21.24 7.29
C LEU A 12 -25.41 21.57 8.75
N VAL A 13 -24.40 20.90 9.29
CA VAL A 13 -23.84 21.24 10.61
C VAL A 13 -22.45 21.83 10.40
N VAL A 14 -22.28 23.08 10.80
CA VAL A 14 -20.97 23.76 10.81
C VAL A 14 -20.34 23.54 12.18
N SER A 15 -19.15 22.95 12.21
CA SER A 15 -18.35 22.84 13.43
C SER A 15 -17.79 24.21 13.81
N GLU A 16 -17.99 24.65 15.05
CA GLU A 16 -17.37 25.88 15.61
C GLU A 16 -15.90 25.66 16.03
N GLN A 17 -15.42 24.41 16.07
CA GLN A 17 -14.01 24.12 16.35
C GLN A 17 -13.17 24.26 15.08
N ASN A 18 -12.18 25.16 15.14
CA ASN A 18 -11.14 25.31 14.13
C ASN A 18 -9.95 24.42 14.50
N TYR A 19 -9.57 23.51 13.60
CA TYR A 19 -8.36 22.71 13.74
C TYR A 19 -7.17 23.42 13.09
N ASP A 20 -5.96 23.15 13.56
CA ASP A 20 -4.76 23.56 12.84
C ASP A 20 -4.54 22.64 11.64
N ILE A 21 -4.72 21.34 11.84
CA ILE A 21 -4.47 20.30 10.84
C ILE A 21 -5.67 19.35 10.76
N ILE A 22 -6.15 19.08 9.55
CA ILE A 22 -7.02 17.93 9.26
C ILE A 22 -6.22 16.91 8.45
N VAL A 23 -6.21 15.66 8.90
CA VAL A 23 -5.63 14.51 8.19
C VAL A 23 -6.77 13.64 7.69
N ILE A 24 -6.83 13.39 6.39
CA ILE A 24 -7.88 12.57 5.75
C ILE A 24 -7.34 11.18 5.47
N GLY A 25 -7.91 10.17 6.12
CA GLY A 25 -7.51 8.76 6.04
C GLY A 25 -6.61 8.39 7.20
N ALA A 26 -7.05 7.45 8.04
CA ALA A 26 -6.28 6.92 9.17
C ALA A 26 -5.50 5.66 8.80
N GLY A 27 -5.01 5.60 7.56
CA GLY A 27 -4.29 4.45 7.01
C GLY A 27 -2.82 4.40 7.41
N ALA A 28 -2.04 3.64 6.63
CA ALA A 28 -0.61 3.41 6.85
C ALA A 28 0.22 4.71 6.99
N SER A 29 -0.16 5.79 6.29
CA SER A 29 0.53 7.08 6.37
C SER A 29 -0.16 8.10 7.29
N GLY A 30 -1.49 8.16 7.27
CA GLY A 30 -2.21 9.18 8.04
C GLY A 30 -2.17 8.96 9.55
N ALA A 31 -2.14 7.70 10.00
CA ALA A 31 -2.00 7.37 11.41
C ALA A 31 -0.66 7.85 12.01
N PRO A 32 0.53 7.49 11.45
CA PRO A 32 1.80 8.01 11.95
C PRO A 32 1.91 9.54 11.80
N LEU A 33 1.38 10.12 10.72
CA LEU A 33 1.40 11.56 10.52
C LEU A 33 0.63 12.32 11.60
N ALA A 34 -0.60 11.90 11.91
CA ALA A 34 -1.42 12.51 12.96
C ALA A 34 -0.78 12.32 14.35
N ALA A 35 -0.17 11.14 14.59
CA ALA A 35 0.59 10.90 15.81
C ALA A 35 1.78 11.86 15.93
N ARG A 36 2.60 12.06 14.88
CA ARG A 36 3.72 13.01 14.95
C ARG A 36 3.27 14.46 15.07
N ALA A 37 2.29 14.89 14.27
CA ALA A 37 1.82 16.26 14.29
C ALA A 37 1.22 16.67 15.65
N SER A 38 0.56 15.73 16.35
CA SER A 38 -0.04 15.96 17.68
C SER A 38 0.96 15.93 18.85
N GLU A 39 2.23 15.59 18.63
CA GLU A 39 3.27 15.70 19.67
C GLU A 39 3.56 17.16 20.05
N ASP A 40 3.24 18.13 19.19
CA ASP A 40 3.18 19.54 19.59
C ASP A 40 1.84 19.84 20.29
N PRO A 41 1.84 20.08 21.62
CA PRO A 41 0.60 20.29 22.37
C PRO A 41 -0.14 21.58 21.99
N ASN A 42 0.48 22.47 21.21
CA ASN A 42 -0.14 23.71 20.76
C ASN A 42 -0.91 23.56 19.43
N ARG A 43 -1.03 22.35 18.89
CA ARG A 43 -1.70 22.09 17.62
C ARG A 43 -2.86 21.14 17.77
N HIS A 44 -4.03 21.59 17.33
CA HIS A 44 -5.24 20.78 17.26
C HIS A 44 -5.28 20.00 15.95
N VAL A 45 -5.22 18.68 16.04
CA VAL A 45 -5.21 17.75 14.91
C VAL A 45 -6.51 16.95 14.88
N LEU A 46 -7.19 16.95 13.74
CA LEU A 46 -8.31 16.05 13.47
C LEU A 46 -7.89 14.98 12.46
N LEU A 47 -8.05 13.72 12.83
CA LEU A 47 -7.87 12.57 11.95
C LEU A 47 -9.24 11.99 11.57
N LEU A 48 -9.51 11.93 10.27
CA LEU A 48 -10.77 11.42 9.71
C LEU A 48 -10.56 10.05 9.07
N GLU A 49 -11.45 9.09 9.32
CA GLU A 49 -11.43 7.77 8.69
C GLU A 49 -12.84 7.39 8.21
N ALA A 50 -12.92 6.87 6.98
CA ALA A 50 -14.19 6.46 6.40
C ALA A 50 -14.72 5.15 7.00
N GLY A 51 -13.83 4.25 7.42
CA GLY A 51 -14.14 3.03 8.15
C GLY A 51 -14.30 3.23 9.67
N PRO A 52 -14.61 2.16 10.42
CA PRO A 52 -14.74 2.24 11.87
C PRO A 52 -13.40 2.53 12.56
N ASP A 53 -13.49 3.13 13.75
CA ASP A 53 -12.38 3.27 14.70
C ASP A 53 -12.64 2.37 15.91
N TYR A 54 -11.66 1.52 16.23
CA TYR A 54 -11.69 0.67 17.43
C TYR A 54 -10.67 1.24 18.41
N GLN A 55 -11.18 1.84 19.50
CA GLN A 55 -10.33 2.54 20.47
C GLN A 55 -9.51 1.56 21.30
N ASP A 56 -10.15 0.50 21.78
CA ASP A 56 -9.53 -0.53 22.59
C ASP A 56 -9.24 -1.80 21.78
N LEU A 57 -8.10 -2.45 22.11
CA LEU A 57 -7.73 -3.72 21.49
C LEU A 57 -8.78 -4.81 21.74
N ALA A 58 -9.48 -4.75 22.88
CA ALA A 58 -10.56 -5.69 23.22
C ALA A 58 -11.72 -5.62 22.22
N ASP A 59 -12.05 -4.42 21.75
CA ASP A 59 -13.13 -4.17 20.79
C ASP A 59 -12.71 -4.41 19.34
N THR A 60 -11.40 -4.48 19.08
CA THR A 60 -10.86 -4.74 17.74
C THR A 60 -11.26 -6.16 17.28
N PRO A 61 -11.92 -6.33 16.13
CA PRO A 61 -12.27 -7.63 15.56
C PRO A 61 -11.11 -8.64 15.50
N ALA A 62 -11.44 -9.93 15.68
CA ALA A 62 -10.43 -10.98 15.79
C ALA A 62 -9.61 -11.16 14.49
N ASP A 63 -10.22 -10.98 13.33
CA ASP A 63 -9.59 -11.03 12.02
C ASP A 63 -8.60 -9.88 11.80
N LEU A 64 -8.89 -8.67 12.32
CA LEU A 64 -7.95 -7.56 12.30
C LEU A 64 -6.78 -7.77 13.26
N ARG A 65 -7.02 -8.41 14.41
CA ARG A 65 -5.95 -8.75 15.37
C ARG A 65 -5.05 -9.88 14.86
N ASN A 66 -5.59 -10.81 14.07
CA ASN A 66 -4.85 -11.96 13.57
C ASN A 66 -4.01 -11.58 12.33
N GLY A 67 -2.68 -11.72 12.45
CA GLY A 67 -1.69 -11.51 11.40
C GLY A 67 -1.26 -12.77 10.64
N HIS A 68 -1.91 -13.92 10.86
CA HIS A 68 -1.72 -15.12 10.02
C HIS A 68 -2.53 -15.05 8.73
N HIS A 69 -3.62 -14.28 8.74
CA HIS A 69 -4.54 -14.12 7.62
C HIS A 69 -4.69 -12.66 7.23
N ASN A 70 -5.00 -12.43 5.96
CA ASN A 70 -5.43 -11.11 5.51
C ASN A 70 -6.92 -10.91 5.88
N SER A 71 -7.30 -9.73 6.37
CA SER A 71 -8.70 -9.38 6.67
C SER A 71 -9.32 -8.62 5.49
N LEU A 72 -9.87 -9.34 4.51
CA LEU A 72 -10.22 -8.77 3.19
C LEU A 72 -11.74 -8.73 2.91
N ILE A 73 -12.60 -8.81 3.94
CA ILE A 73 -14.05 -8.95 3.76
C ILE A 73 -14.85 -7.87 4.49
N ASP A 74 -14.78 -7.83 5.81
CA ASP A 74 -15.67 -6.99 6.64
C ASP A 74 -15.26 -5.51 6.64
N HIS A 75 -13.95 -5.25 6.52
CA HIS A 75 -13.36 -3.91 6.48
C HIS A 75 -12.72 -3.62 5.13
N ASP A 76 -13.30 -4.13 4.04
CA ASP A 76 -12.82 -3.88 2.68
C ASP A 76 -13.60 -2.73 2.01
N TRP A 77 -12.90 -1.91 1.23
CA TRP A 77 -13.50 -0.96 0.28
C TRP A 77 -14.26 -1.65 -0.86
N ARG A 78 -14.04 -2.94 -1.09
CA ARG A 78 -14.70 -3.76 -2.11
C ARG A 78 -14.51 -3.21 -3.52
N LEU A 79 -13.29 -2.76 -3.78
CA LEU A 79 -12.91 -2.26 -5.10
C LEU A 79 -12.74 -3.41 -6.08
N GLU A 80 -12.99 -3.10 -7.35
CA GLU A 80 -12.67 -3.98 -8.46
C GLU A 80 -11.68 -3.30 -9.40
N TYR A 81 -10.87 -4.10 -10.08
CA TYR A 81 -9.91 -3.62 -11.06
C TYR A 81 -9.78 -4.58 -12.25
N SER A 82 -9.17 -4.06 -13.30
CA SER A 82 -8.68 -4.81 -14.45
C SER A 82 -7.15 -4.91 -14.34
N PRO A 83 -6.59 -6.03 -13.86
CA PRO A 83 -5.15 -6.25 -13.85
C PRO A 83 -4.59 -6.21 -15.27
N THR A 84 -5.26 -6.91 -16.19
CA THR A 84 -4.99 -6.97 -17.63
C THR A 84 -6.27 -6.63 -18.39
N GLU A 85 -6.17 -6.26 -19.66
CA GLU A 85 -7.34 -5.97 -20.52
C GLU A 85 -8.34 -7.14 -20.57
N ARG A 86 -7.84 -8.38 -20.48
CA ARG A 86 -8.63 -9.60 -20.63
C ARG A 86 -9.31 -10.07 -19.35
N ARG A 87 -9.07 -9.39 -18.22
CA ARG A 87 -9.52 -9.88 -16.91
C ARG A 87 -10.15 -8.77 -16.06
N PRO A 88 -11.20 -8.07 -16.53
CA PRO A 88 -11.87 -7.04 -15.73
C PRO A 88 -12.59 -7.63 -14.50
N GLY A 89 -12.96 -6.74 -13.56
CA GLY A 89 -13.83 -7.09 -12.42
C GLY A 89 -13.17 -8.01 -11.39
N GLN A 90 -11.83 -7.98 -11.27
CA GLN A 90 -11.16 -8.73 -10.20
C GLN A 90 -11.21 -7.94 -8.89
N PRO A 91 -11.29 -8.60 -7.72
CA PRO A 91 -11.24 -7.90 -6.43
C PRO A 91 -9.88 -7.22 -6.20
N LEU A 92 -9.92 -5.99 -5.69
CA LEU A 92 -8.75 -5.23 -5.24
C LEU A 92 -8.95 -4.77 -3.78
N PRO A 93 -8.79 -5.67 -2.81
CA PRO A 93 -9.15 -5.38 -1.43
C PRO A 93 -8.25 -4.29 -0.82
N ARG A 94 -8.85 -3.34 -0.10
CA ARG A 94 -8.16 -2.23 0.58
C ARG A 94 -8.81 -2.01 1.94
N GLY A 95 -7.99 -1.79 2.97
CA GLY A 95 -8.51 -1.60 4.32
C GLY A 95 -9.32 -0.31 4.46
N ARG A 96 -10.56 -0.45 4.92
CA ARG A 96 -11.52 0.60 5.30
C ARG A 96 -11.80 0.49 6.80
N VAL A 97 -10.82 0.89 7.60
CA VAL A 97 -10.80 0.88 9.07
C VAL A 97 -9.63 1.73 9.53
N THR A 98 -9.61 2.21 10.76
CA THR A 98 -8.38 2.82 11.31
C THR A 98 -7.19 1.85 11.23
N GLY A 99 -6.05 2.36 10.78
CA GLY A 99 -4.89 1.59 10.32
C GLY A 99 -4.90 1.29 8.82
N GLY A 100 -6.05 1.44 8.15
CA GLY A 100 -6.24 1.22 6.71
C GLY A 100 -5.71 -0.13 6.25
N SER A 101 -5.03 -0.17 5.11
CA SER A 101 -4.43 -1.41 4.59
C SER A 101 -3.40 -2.05 5.54
N SER A 102 -2.77 -1.30 6.46
CA SER A 102 -1.86 -1.90 7.46
C SER A 102 -2.57 -2.77 8.50
N ALA A 103 -3.89 -2.59 8.67
CA ALA A 103 -4.72 -3.37 9.59
C ALA A 103 -5.25 -4.68 8.98
N VAL A 104 -5.11 -4.87 7.67
CA VAL A 104 -5.73 -5.99 6.93
C VAL A 104 -4.76 -6.83 6.10
N ASN A 105 -3.52 -6.37 5.92
CA ASN A 105 -2.54 -6.98 5.02
C ASN A 105 -1.90 -8.28 5.57
N THR A 106 -0.81 -8.72 4.96
CA THR A 106 -0.08 -9.95 5.34
C THR A 106 0.94 -9.74 6.48
N CYS A 107 1.04 -8.54 7.04
CA CYS A 107 2.05 -8.14 8.02
C CYS A 107 3.50 -8.21 7.50
N ILE A 108 3.72 -8.08 6.19
CA ILE A 108 5.08 -8.01 5.63
C ILE A 108 5.64 -6.62 5.90
N PHE A 109 6.86 -6.57 6.45
CA PHE A 109 7.63 -5.35 6.70
C PHE A 109 8.93 -5.35 5.88
N LEU A 110 8.81 -5.45 4.55
CA LEU A 110 9.94 -5.41 3.63
C LEU A 110 10.16 -3.97 3.14
N ARG A 111 11.40 -3.49 3.20
CA ARG A 111 11.80 -2.17 2.69
C ARG A 111 12.22 -2.27 1.23
N GLY A 112 11.99 -1.19 0.48
CA GLY A 112 12.60 -1.01 -0.83
C GLY A 112 14.12 -1.06 -0.73
N VAL A 113 14.80 -1.30 -1.85
CA VAL A 113 16.26 -1.24 -1.87
C VAL A 113 16.73 0.23 -1.90
N PRO A 114 17.96 0.54 -1.43
CA PRO A 114 18.50 1.90 -1.47
C PRO A 114 18.31 2.62 -2.80
N GLU A 115 18.50 1.89 -3.90
CA GLU A 115 18.42 2.42 -5.26
C GLU A 115 17.02 2.90 -5.66
N ASP A 116 15.94 2.44 -4.99
CA ASP A 116 14.58 2.96 -5.21
C ASP A 116 14.46 4.42 -4.75
N TYR A 117 15.01 4.69 -3.57
CA TYR A 117 14.95 6.00 -2.92
C TYR A 117 15.95 6.98 -3.54
N ASP A 118 17.10 6.47 -4.00
CA ASP A 118 18.03 7.25 -4.82
C ASP A 118 17.39 7.65 -6.16
N ASP A 119 16.64 6.77 -6.83
CA ASP A 119 15.86 7.13 -8.04
C ASP A 119 14.83 8.23 -7.75
N TRP A 120 14.14 8.17 -6.59
CA TRP A 120 13.22 9.25 -6.19
C TRP A 120 13.95 10.59 -6.01
N SER A 121 15.14 10.56 -5.40
CA SER A 121 15.99 11.74 -5.27
C SER A 121 16.43 12.28 -6.64
N ASP A 122 16.86 11.43 -7.54
CA ASP A 122 17.38 11.82 -8.85
C ASP A 122 16.28 12.39 -9.76
N ARG A 123 15.01 12.07 -9.46
CA ARG A 123 13.81 12.71 -10.04
C ARG A 123 13.46 14.08 -9.43
N GLY A 124 14.37 14.67 -8.64
CA GLY A 124 14.20 16.01 -8.07
C GLY A 124 13.62 16.06 -6.66
N ASN A 125 13.67 14.95 -5.92
CA ASN A 125 13.14 14.86 -4.54
C ASN A 125 14.25 14.51 -3.52
N PRO A 126 15.29 15.34 -3.35
CA PRO A 126 16.49 15.00 -2.59
C PRO A 126 16.27 14.59 -1.13
N GLU A 127 15.20 15.08 -0.49
CA GLU A 127 14.85 14.66 0.88
C GLU A 127 14.50 13.17 1.00
N TRP A 128 14.21 12.50 -0.13
CA TRP A 128 13.82 11.11 -0.19
C TRP A 128 14.95 10.15 -0.55
N ARG A 129 16.19 10.64 -0.62
CA ARG A 129 17.40 9.81 -0.81
C ARG A 129 17.51 8.74 0.27
N TRP A 130 18.11 7.58 -0.05
CA TRP A 130 18.25 6.45 0.88
C TRP A 130 18.76 6.85 2.27
N GLU A 131 19.84 7.64 2.32
CA GLU A 131 20.45 8.09 3.58
C GLU A 131 19.50 8.90 4.49
N ASN A 132 18.50 9.55 3.91
CA ASN A 132 17.51 10.35 4.63
C ASN A 132 16.35 9.47 5.08
N VAL A 133 15.81 8.64 4.19
CA VAL A 133 14.68 7.76 4.53
C VAL A 133 15.09 6.65 5.49
N LEU A 134 16.35 6.19 5.46
CA LEU A 134 16.88 5.19 6.39
C LEU A 134 16.75 5.65 7.85
N LYS A 135 17.01 6.94 8.13
CA LYS A 135 16.84 7.49 9.49
C LYS A 135 15.40 7.37 9.96
N THR A 136 14.44 7.61 9.07
CA THR A 136 13.01 7.44 9.38
C THR A 136 12.64 5.96 9.51
N PHE A 137 13.17 5.08 8.65
CA PHE A 137 12.97 3.64 8.78
C PHE A 137 13.47 3.11 10.13
N CYS A 138 14.65 3.53 10.59
CA CYS A 138 15.15 3.16 11.91
C CYS A 138 14.28 3.78 13.02
N ARG A 139 13.85 5.04 12.91
CA ARG A 139 12.99 5.68 13.92
C ARG A 139 11.63 4.99 14.08
N LEU A 140 11.05 4.50 12.99
CA LEU A 140 9.72 3.92 12.99
C LEU A 140 9.71 2.43 13.39
N GLU A 141 10.87 1.78 13.35
CA GLU A 141 11.06 0.34 13.57
C GLU A 141 11.57 0.03 14.98
N ARG A 142 11.08 -1.08 15.51
CA ARG A 142 11.69 -1.86 16.59
C ARG A 142 11.93 -3.28 16.09
N ASP A 143 13.10 -3.55 15.55
CA ASP A 143 13.51 -4.86 15.06
C ASP A 143 13.99 -5.71 16.24
N LEU A 144 13.41 -6.91 16.40
CA LEU A 144 13.74 -7.82 17.49
C LEU A 144 14.92 -8.74 17.18
N ASP A 145 15.34 -8.81 15.91
CA ASP A 145 16.38 -9.72 15.44
C ASP A 145 17.70 -8.99 15.14
N PHE A 146 17.61 -7.77 14.59
CA PHE A 146 18.77 -6.98 14.11
C PHE A 146 18.80 -5.54 14.65
N GLY A 147 18.09 -5.24 15.74
CA GLY A 147 17.95 -3.88 16.27
C GLY A 147 19.26 -3.19 16.70
N ASP A 148 20.35 -3.95 16.86
CA ASP A 148 21.69 -3.44 17.16
C ASP A 148 22.52 -3.06 15.92
N GLU A 149 22.05 -3.38 14.72
CA GLU A 149 22.69 -3.00 13.46
C GLU A 149 22.37 -1.55 13.07
N ASP A 150 23.34 -0.85 12.45
CA ASP A 150 23.23 0.59 12.14
C ASP A 150 22.09 0.96 11.16
N HIS A 151 21.57 -0.02 10.40
CA HIS A 151 20.46 0.15 9.45
C HIS A 151 19.09 -0.28 10.02
N HIS A 152 19.01 -0.59 11.31
CA HIS A 152 17.79 -0.96 12.02
C HIS A 152 17.46 -0.04 13.17
N GLY A 153 16.19 -0.07 13.58
CA GLY A 153 15.71 0.58 14.80
C GLY A 153 15.42 -0.43 15.90
N ASP A 154 15.56 -0.03 17.16
CA ASP A 154 15.31 -0.89 18.34
C ASP A 154 14.14 -0.40 19.22
N ALA A 155 13.59 0.77 18.93
CA ALA A 155 12.67 1.48 19.83
C ALA A 155 11.43 2.08 19.15
N GLY A 156 11.31 1.96 17.83
CA GLY A 156 10.19 2.49 17.07
C GLY A 156 8.85 1.80 17.36
N PRO A 157 7.72 2.42 17.00
CA PRO A 157 6.38 1.92 17.27
C PRO A 157 6.04 0.64 16.49
N ILE A 158 6.62 0.41 15.30
CA ILE A 158 6.38 -0.81 14.53
C ILE A 158 7.37 -1.88 14.95
N THR A 159 6.91 -2.84 15.74
CA THR A 159 7.72 -4.01 16.10
C THR A 159 7.81 -4.98 14.92
N VAL A 160 9.03 -5.38 14.57
CA VAL A 160 9.37 -6.26 13.45
C VAL A 160 10.11 -7.48 13.97
N ARG A 161 9.78 -8.65 13.43
CA ARG A 161 10.49 -9.90 13.70
C ARG A 161 10.52 -10.81 12.48
N ARG A 162 11.37 -11.82 12.53
CA ARG A 162 11.45 -12.91 11.57
C ARG A 162 11.03 -14.22 12.24
N TYR A 163 10.72 -15.22 11.43
CA TYR A 163 10.46 -16.57 11.93
C TYR A 163 11.80 -17.31 12.02
N PRO A 164 12.21 -17.82 13.21
CA PRO A 164 13.32 -18.75 13.27
C PRO A 164 12.93 -20.07 12.57
N HIS A 165 13.93 -20.85 12.17
CA HIS A 165 13.73 -22.03 11.32
C HIS A 165 12.70 -23.02 11.91
N GLU A 166 12.73 -23.22 13.23
CA GLU A 166 11.82 -24.12 13.96
C GLU A 166 10.35 -23.64 14.02
N GLU A 167 10.08 -22.36 13.72
CA GLU A 167 8.72 -21.82 13.61
C GLU A 167 8.19 -21.83 12.17
N LEU A 168 9.03 -22.20 11.19
CA LEU A 168 8.61 -22.30 9.79
C LEU A 168 7.73 -23.53 9.58
N THR A 169 6.66 -23.39 8.80
CA THR A 169 5.91 -24.55 8.30
C THR A 169 6.80 -25.43 7.41
N GLU A 170 6.43 -26.70 7.26
CA GLU A 170 7.21 -27.63 6.44
C GLU A 170 7.37 -27.16 4.98
N LEU A 171 6.34 -26.54 4.41
CA LEU A 171 6.41 -25.95 3.06
C LEU A 171 7.41 -24.79 2.97
N GLN A 172 7.51 -23.97 4.00
CA GLN A 172 8.42 -22.83 4.06
C GLN A 172 9.87 -23.29 4.26
N GLN A 173 10.09 -24.33 5.09
CA GLN A 173 11.40 -24.97 5.22
C GLN A 173 11.83 -25.61 3.89
N ALA A 174 10.91 -26.32 3.22
CA ALA A 174 11.17 -26.94 1.94
C ALA A 174 11.52 -25.91 0.85
N PHE A 175 10.86 -24.75 0.84
CA PHE A 175 11.20 -23.65 -0.05
C PHE A 175 12.62 -23.12 0.15
N LEU A 176 13.04 -22.86 1.40
CA LEU A 176 14.41 -22.41 1.69
C LEU A 176 15.46 -23.45 1.29
N ALA A 177 15.20 -24.73 1.59
CA ALA A 177 16.10 -25.81 1.22
C ALA A 177 16.19 -26.00 -0.31
N THR A 178 15.08 -25.87 -1.03
CA THR A 178 15.10 -25.85 -2.51
C THR A 178 15.89 -24.64 -3.02
N ALA A 179 15.77 -23.46 -2.41
CA ALA A 179 16.55 -22.29 -2.82
C ALA A 179 18.07 -22.53 -2.67
N ASP A 180 18.51 -23.15 -1.58
CA ASP A 180 19.92 -23.53 -1.36
C ASP A 180 20.41 -24.53 -2.43
N GLU A 181 19.65 -25.60 -2.70
CA GLU A 181 19.99 -26.57 -3.75
C GLU A 181 20.08 -25.95 -5.16
N LEU A 182 19.28 -24.91 -5.41
CA LEU A 182 19.29 -24.16 -6.65
C LEU A 182 20.41 -23.10 -6.72
N GLY A 183 21.17 -22.93 -5.63
CA GLY A 183 22.34 -22.06 -5.54
C GLY A 183 22.04 -20.60 -5.17
N PHE A 184 20.84 -20.31 -4.67
CA PHE A 184 20.53 -18.99 -4.10
C PHE A 184 21.14 -18.91 -2.69
N PRO A 185 21.86 -17.83 -2.35
CA PRO A 185 22.47 -17.70 -1.04
C PRO A 185 21.42 -17.48 0.04
N GLU A 186 21.77 -17.84 1.27
CA GLU A 186 21.01 -17.46 2.45
C GLU A 186 21.11 -15.94 2.69
N CYS A 187 19.99 -15.34 3.07
CA CYS A 187 19.85 -13.94 3.43
C CYS A 187 18.97 -13.82 4.69
N PRO A 188 19.57 -13.85 5.89
CA PRO A 188 18.83 -13.84 7.15
C PRO A 188 18.15 -12.50 7.42
N ASP A 189 18.65 -11.39 6.85
CA ASP A 189 18.04 -10.07 6.92
C ASP A 189 17.69 -9.53 5.53
N GLN A 190 16.41 -9.61 5.17
CA GLN A 190 15.90 -9.12 3.89
C GLN A 190 15.78 -7.58 3.83
N ASN A 191 15.92 -6.89 4.96
CA ASN A 191 15.96 -5.42 5.05
C ASN A 191 17.39 -4.86 5.06
N HIS A 192 18.42 -5.73 5.03
CA HIS A 192 19.79 -5.30 4.87
C HIS A 192 19.94 -4.51 3.55
N PRO A 193 20.67 -3.38 3.51
CA PRO A 193 20.75 -2.54 2.31
C PRO A 193 21.23 -3.28 1.05
N SER A 194 22.07 -4.31 1.22
CA SER A 194 22.59 -5.16 0.15
C SER A 194 21.94 -6.55 0.07
N ALA A 195 20.78 -6.75 0.69
CA ALA A 195 20.08 -8.04 0.71
C ALA A 195 19.84 -8.62 -0.70
N TRP A 196 20.10 -9.91 -0.84
CA TRP A 196 19.72 -10.75 -1.98
C TRP A 196 19.83 -12.22 -1.56
N GLY A 197 18.99 -13.09 -2.12
CA GLY A 197 18.89 -14.50 -1.73
C GLY A 197 17.62 -14.83 -0.97
N SER A 198 17.58 -16.03 -0.40
CA SER A 198 16.41 -16.59 0.29
C SER A 198 16.56 -16.51 1.81
N GLY A 199 15.45 -16.30 2.52
CA GLY A 199 15.47 -16.29 3.98
C GLY A 199 14.13 -15.95 4.60
N PRO A 200 14.10 -15.75 5.93
CA PRO A 200 12.87 -15.40 6.62
C PRO A 200 12.44 -13.97 6.28
N GLN A 201 11.13 -13.79 6.13
CA GLN A 201 10.54 -12.51 5.81
C GLN A 201 10.40 -11.65 7.09
N PRO A 202 10.75 -10.36 7.05
CA PRO A 202 10.49 -9.45 8.16
C PRO A 202 9.00 -9.18 8.28
N MET A 203 8.43 -9.36 9.48
CA MET A 203 7.01 -9.27 9.72
C MET A 203 6.66 -8.32 10.87
N ASN A 204 5.68 -7.42 10.67
CA ASN A 204 5.15 -6.56 11.74
C ASN A 204 4.03 -7.24 12.54
N LYS A 205 4.35 -8.35 13.22
CA LYS A 205 3.45 -9.10 14.11
C LYS A 205 4.18 -9.81 15.24
N LEU A 206 3.50 -10.02 16.37
CA LEU A 206 4.00 -10.79 17.51
C LEU A 206 3.15 -12.05 17.70
N GLY A 207 3.68 -13.19 17.25
CA GLY A 207 2.88 -14.41 17.10
C GLY A 207 1.72 -14.17 16.14
N GLN A 208 0.49 -14.33 16.62
CA GLN A 208 -0.73 -14.01 15.86
C GLN A 208 -1.09 -12.52 15.89
N LEU A 209 -0.56 -11.73 16.82
CA LEU A 209 -0.99 -10.33 16.98
C LEU A 209 -0.37 -9.46 15.88
N ARG A 210 -1.20 -8.92 15.00
CA ARG A 210 -0.84 -7.90 14.02
C ARG A 210 -0.44 -6.59 14.71
N VAL A 211 0.68 -6.00 14.28
CA VAL A 211 1.11 -4.66 14.69
C VAL A 211 0.78 -3.66 13.57
N SER A 212 -0.48 -3.22 13.51
CA SER A 212 -0.93 -2.21 12.54
C SER A 212 -0.59 -0.79 12.99
N THR A 213 -0.69 0.18 12.09
CA THR A 213 -0.49 1.60 12.47
C THR A 213 -1.54 2.11 13.47
N ALA A 214 -2.75 1.53 13.50
CA ALA A 214 -3.73 1.85 14.54
C ALA A 214 -3.24 1.42 15.94
N SER A 215 -2.72 0.20 16.07
CA SER A 215 -2.19 -0.31 17.34
C SER A 215 -0.87 0.36 17.74
N ALA A 216 0.00 0.63 16.78
CA ALA A 216 1.36 1.12 17.02
C ALA A 216 1.44 2.63 17.23
N TYR A 217 0.63 3.41 16.51
CA TYR A 217 0.66 4.88 16.56
C TYR A 217 -0.56 5.48 17.23
N LEU A 218 -1.78 5.06 16.84
CA LEU A 218 -2.99 5.71 17.33
C LEU A 218 -3.30 5.34 18.77
N ALA A 219 -3.17 4.06 19.17
CA ALA A 219 -3.43 3.63 20.53
C ALA A 219 -2.69 4.48 21.60
N PRO A 220 -1.37 4.73 21.50
CA PRO A 220 -0.70 5.64 22.43
C PRO A 220 -1.05 7.13 22.20
N ALA A 221 -1.21 7.57 20.94
CA ALA A 221 -1.45 8.99 20.62
C ALA A 221 -2.84 9.49 21.05
N ARG A 222 -3.84 8.60 21.12
CA ARG A 222 -5.22 8.90 21.54
C ARG A 222 -5.34 9.55 22.92
N LEU A 223 -4.35 9.36 23.79
CA LEU A 223 -4.33 9.97 25.13
C LEU A 223 -4.09 11.48 25.10
N ARG A 224 -3.70 12.04 23.95
CA ARG A 224 -3.36 13.45 23.81
C ARG A 224 -4.64 14.29 23.58
N PRO A 225 -4.91 15.32 24.41
CA PRO A 225 -6.16 16.09 24.32
C PRO A 225 -6.27 16.96 23.05
N ASN A 226 -5.17 17.13 22.31
CA ASN A 226 -5.11 17.90 21.08
C ASN A 226 -5.22 17.04 19.81
N LEU A 227 -5.39 15.72 19.93
CA LEU A 227 -5.69 14.82 18.82
C LEU A 227 -7.12 14.30 18.93
N GLU A 228 -7.93 14.56 17.89
CA GLU A 228 -9.25 13.97 17.75
C GLU A 228 -9.25 12.97 16.59
N ILE A 229 -9.84 11.79 16.80
CA ILE A 229 -9.96 10.73 15.78
C ILE A 229 -11.45 10.45 15.57
N ARG A 230 -11.90 10.55 14.32
CA ARG A 230 -13.30 10.27 13.95
C ARG A 230 -13.36 9.18 12.88
N GLY A 231 -13.84 8.01 13.28
CA GLY A 231 -14.21 6.92 12.37
C GLY A 231 -15.61 7.13 11.77
N GLY A 232 -15.88 6.45 10.67
CA GLY A 232 -17.15 6.50 9.94
C GLY A 232 -17.42 7.82 9.21
N CYS A 233 -16.40 8.65 9.01
CA CYS A 233 -16.47 9.93 8.31
C CYS A 233 -15.91 9.79 6.89
N HIS A 234 -16.78 9.73 5.89
CA HIS A 234 -16.36 9.69 4.49
C HIS A 234 -16.07 11.12 4.00
N THR A 235 -14.83 11.40 3.59
CA THR A 235 -14.50 12.73 3.05
C THR A 235 -14.96 12.84 1.60
N ASP A 236 -15.84 13.81 1.33
CA ASP A 236 -16.31 14.08 -0.03
C ASP A 236 -15.27 14.91 -0.79
N ARG A 237 -15.03 16.15 -0.36
CA ARG A 237 -14.17 17.10 -1.07
C ARG A 237 -13.53 18.13 -0.15
N LEU A 238 -12.54 18.82 -0.69
CA LEU A 238 -11.88 19.97 -0.09
C LEU A 238 -12.74 21.23 -0.29
N ILE A 239 -12.70 22.13 0.69
CA ILE A 239 -13.31 23.46 0.59
C ILE A 239 -12.20 24.43 0.15
N ILE A 240 -12.21 24.82 -1.13
CA ILE A 240 -11.19 25.69 -1.73
C ILE A 240 -11.76 27.09 -1.93
N GLU A 241 -11.09 28.10 -1.40
CA GLU A 241 -11.45 29.50 -1.55
C GLU A 241 -10.21 30.30 -1.98
N LYS A 242 -10.30 30.97 -3.14
CA LYS A 242 -9.21 31.82 -3.69
C LYS A 242 -7.86 31.08 -3.79
N GLY A 243 -7.88 29.84 -4.24
CA GLY A 243 -6.67 29.03 -4.44
C GLY A 243 -6.10 28.39 -3.16
N ARG A 244 -6.79 28.50 -2.02
CA ARG A 244 -6.37 27.90 -0.74
C ARG A 244 -7.42 26.93 -0.20
N VAL A 245 -7.00 25.78 0.32
CA VAL A 245 -7.87 24.91 1.12
C VAL A 245 -8.13 25.55 2.49
N GLY A 246 -9.40 25.71 2.83
CA GLY A 246 -9.84 26.20 4.14
C GLY A 246 -10.53 25.14 5.00
N GLY A 247 -10.65 23.89 4.52
CA GLY A 247 -11.36 22.83 5.23
C GLY A 247 -11.83 21.71 4.31
N VAL A 248 -12.74 20.90 4.83
CA VAL A 248 -13.25 19.68 4.19
C VAL A 248 -14.77 19.56 4.36
N GLU A 249 -15.41 18.93 3.39
CA GLU A 249 -16.80 18.47 3.47
C GLU A 249 -16.79 16.95 3.69
N VAL A 250 -17.43 16.49 4.77
CA VAL A 250 -17.45 15.08 5.19
C VAL A 250 -18.88 14.60 5.39
N ILE A 251 -19.11 13.33 5.09
CA ILE A 251 -20.37 12.63 5.27
C ILE A 251 -20.22 11.75 6.51
N GLY A 252 -21.02 12.03 7.54
CA GLY A 252 -21.05 11.29 8.79
C GLY A 252 -21.73 9.92 8.66
N PRO A 253 -21.64 9.07 9.70
CA PRO A 253 -22.27 7.74 9.71
C PRO A 253 -23.79 7.75 9.52
N ASP A 254 -24.44 8.86 9.91
CA ASP A 254 -25.88 9.09 9.78
C ASP A 254 -26.27 9.72 8.43
N GLY A 255 -25.30 9.94 7.53
CA GLY A 255 -25.48 10.59 6.24
C GLY A 255 -25.52 12.11 6.29
N SER A 256 -25.34 12.73 7.46
CA SER A 256 -25.27 14.18 7.58
C SER A 256 -23.97 14.73 6.98
N VAL A 257 -24.05 15.94 6.42
CA VAL A 257 -22.90 16.60 5.78
C VAL A 257 -22.35 17.67 6.73
N HIS A 258 -21.08 17.52 7.10
CA HIS A 258 -20.37 18.45 7.95
C HIS A 258 -19.30 19.21 7.16
N ARG A 259 -19.19 20.51 7.44
CA ARG A 259 -18.07 21.33 6.97
C ARG A 259 -17.15 21.63 8.13
N ILE A 260 -15.90 21.23 8.00
CA ILE A 260 -14.89 21.35 9.06
C ILE A 260 -13.75 22.22 8.54
N ARG A 261 -13.41 23.28 9.27
CA ARG A 261 -12.39 24.26 8.88
C ARG A 261 -11.02 23.89 9.48
N ALA A 262 -9.96 24.16 8.71
CA ALA A 262 -8.58 24.03 9.19
C ALA A 262 -7.61 24.97 8.47
N LYS A 263 -6.44 25.21 9.08
CA LYS A 263 -5.35 25.99 8.45
C LYS A 263 -4.62 25.19 7.37
N LEU A 264 -4.47 23.89 7.59
CA LEU A 264 -3.81 22.93 6.71
C LEU A 264 -4.65 21.65 6.59
N VAL A 265 -4.75 21.10 5.38
CA VAL A 265 -5.35 19.79 5.13
C VAL A 265 -4.33 18.85 4.50
N VAL A 266 -4.25 17.63 5.02
CA VAL A 266 -3.35 16.57 4.56
C VAL A 266 -4.15 15.38 4.05
N LEU A 267 -3.99 15.03 2.78
CA LEU A 267 -4.58 13.82 2.17
C LEU A 267 -3.67 12.61 2.44
N CYS A 268 -4.25 11.60 3.10
CA CYS A 268 -3.66 10.30 3.38
C CYS A 268 -4.64 9.15 3.03
N ALA A 269 -5.49 9.37 2.02
CA ALA A 269 -6.56 8.44 1.64
C ALA A 269 -6.08 7.26 0.77
N GLY A 270 -4.78 7.23 0.45
CA GLY A 270 -4.13 6.19 -0.34
C GLY A 270 -4.25 6.42 -1.84
N ALA A 271 -3.45 5.66 -2.61
CA ALA A 271 -3.29 5.84 -4.05
C ALA A 271 -4.59 5.76 -4.87
N ILE A 272 -5.64 5.13 -4.36
CA ILE A 272 -6.91 5.04 -5.09
C ILE A 272 -7.85 6.19 -4.75
N HIS A 273 -7.96 6.59 -3.47
CA HIS A 273 -8.99 7.56 -3.05
C HIS A 273 -8.51 9.01 -3.04
N THR A 274 -7.22 9.25 -2.79
CA THR A 274 -6.63 10.61 -2.85
C THR A 274 -6.92 11.34 -4.17
N PRO A 275 -6.69 10.77 -5.37
CA PRO A 275 -7.03 11.46 -6.62
C PRO A 275 -8.54 11.70 -6.77
N GLY A 276 -9.39 10.83 -6.23
CA GLY A 276 -10.84 11.02 -6.25
C GLY A 276 -11.29 12.25 -5.46
N ILE A 277 -10.69 12.49 -4.29
CA ILE A 277 -10.95 13.68 -3.48
C ILE A 277 -10.47 14.94 -4.21
N LEU A 278 -9.27 14.90 -4.82
CA LEU A 278 -8.74 16.02 -5.61
C LEU A 278 -9.69 16.38 -6.77
N LEU A 279 -10.14 15.37 -7.54
CA LEU A 279 -11.05 15.57 -8.66
C LEU A 279 -12.40 16.16 -8.20
N ARG A 280 -13.03 15.61 -7.16
CA ARG A 280 -14.27 16.17 -6.57
C ARG A 280 -14.12 17.58 -6.01
N SER A 281 -12.87 18.00 -5.76
CA SER A 281 -12.52 19.36 -5.33
C SER A 281 -12.19 20.31 -6.49
N GLY A 282 -12.31 19.85 -7.74
CA GLY A 282 -12.01 20.64 -8.94
C GLY A 282 -10.52 20.72 -9.28
N VAL A 283 -9.68 19.83 -8.74
CA VAL A 283 -8.23 19.77 -8.98
C VAL A 283 -7.91 18.52 -9.77
N GLY A 284 -7.55 18.68 -11.05
CA GLY A 284 -7.23 17.55 -11.92
C GLY A 284 -7.32 17.88 -13.41
N PRO A 285 -7.34 16.87 -14.29
CA PRO A 285 -7.43 17.08 -15.73
C PRO A 285 -8.79 17.71 -16.09
N PRO A 286 -8.83 18.85 -16.82
CA PRO A 286 -10.07 19.55 -17.14
C PRO A 286 -11.12 18.67 -17.84
N GLU A 287 -10.70 17.78 -18.72
CA GLU A 287 -11.60 16.85 -19.42
C GLU A 287 -12.29 15.87 -18.48
N ASP A 288 -11.61 15.42 -17.42
CA ASP A 288 -12.17 14.52 -16.42
C ASP A 288 -13.14 15.26 -15.51
N LEU A 289 -12.77 16.47 -15.07
CA LEU A 289 -13.62 17.33 -14.25
C LEU A 289 -14.92 17.69 -14.98
N LEU A 290 -14.84 18.12 -16.24
CA LEU A 290 -16.00 18.43 -17.06
C LEU A 290 -16.90 17.21 -17.29
N ARG A 291 -16.31 16.02 -17.52
CA ARG A 291 -17.05 14.76 -17.65
C ARG A 291 -17.81 14.39 -16.38
N MET A 292 -17.26 14.73 -15.21
CA MET A 292 -17.90 14.52 -13.90
C MET A 292 -18.90 15.63 -13.53
N GLY A 293 -18.97 16.72 -14.31
CA GLY A 293 -19.81 17.89 -14.01
C GLY A 293 -19.25 18.79 -12.91
N ILE A 294 -17.93 18.85 -12.76
CA ILE A 294 -17.22 19.62 -11.74
C ILE A 294 -16.53 20.82 -12.39
N ASP A 295 -16.65 22.00 -11.75
CA ASP A 295 -15.94 23.19 -12.18
C ASP A 295 -14.42 23.06 -11.97
N VAL A 296 -13.64 23.49 -12.97
CA VAL A 296 -12.19 23.46 -12.90
C VAL A 296 -11.70 24.55 -11.94
N THR A 297 -11.14 24.12 -10.80
CA THR A 297 -10.45 24.99 -9.85
C THR A 297 -8.97 25.09 -10.18
N ALA A 298 -8.35 23.98 -10.56
CA ALA A 298 -6.97 23.93 -11.04
C ALA A 298 -6.78 22.82 -12.08
N ASP A 299 -6.12 23.16 -13.19
CA ASP A 299 -5.70 22.21 -14.22
C ASP A 299 -4.44 21.49 -13.75
N VAL A 300 -4.60 20.22 -13.37
CA VAL A 300 -3.51 19.34 -12.94
C VAL A 300 -3.64 18.00 -13.65
N ALA A 301 -3.15 17.94 -14.89
CA ALA A 301 -3.27 16.76 -15.76
C ALA A 301 -2.72 15.44 -15.15
N ALA A 302 -1.82 15.53 -14.17
CA ALA A 302 -1.18 14.40 -13.51
C ALA A 302 -2.07 13.68 -12.46
N VAL A 303 -3.15 14.30 -11.96
CA VAL A 303 -4.00 13.69 -10.92
C VAL A 303 -4.68 12.42 -11.45
N GLY A 304 -4.51 11.31 -10.74
CA GLY A 304 -5.08 10.00 -11.11
C GLY A 304 -4.34 9.27 -12.24
N ARG A 305 -3.21 9.81 -12.71
CA ARG A 305 -2.31 9.18 -13.69
C ARG A 305 -1.20 8.39 -12.98
N ASN A 306 -0.34 7.70 -13.72
CA ASN A 306 0.84 7.02 -13.16
C ASN A 306 0.53 5.99 -12.05
N LEU A 307 -0.58 5.25 -12.18
CA LEU A 307 -0.88 4.16 -11.27
C LEU A 307 0.17 3.06 -11.45
N SER A 308 1.07 2.88 -10.49
CA SER A 308 2.07 1.80 -10.52
C SER A 308 1.74 0.77 -9.45
N ASP A 309 2.04 -0.51 -9.71
CA ASP A 309 1.76 -1.66 -8.85
C ASP A 309 2.60 -2.86 -9.34
N HIS A 310 2.89 -3.83 -8.48
CA HIS A 310 3.66 -5.03 -8.85
C HIS A 310 2.78 -6.07 -9.52
N PRO A 311 3.08 -6.50 -10.76
CA PRO A 311 2.42 -7.66 -11.34
C PRO A 311 3.02 -8.95 -10.77
N ALA A 312 2.14 -9.86 -10.36
CA ALA A 312 2.49 -11.18 -9.86
C ALA A 312 1.59 -12.28 -10.45
N LEU A 313 2.09 -13.50 -10.51
CA LEU A 313 1.30 -14.69 -10.84
C LEU A 313 1.77 -15.89 -10.02
N PHE A 314 0.83 -16.69 -9.53
CA PHE A 314 1.11 -17.89 -8.76
C PHE A 314 1.26 -19.11 -9.66
N VAL A 315 2.20 -19.98 -9.31
CA VAL A 315 2.10 -21.42 -9.59
C VAL A 315 1.30 -22.02 -8.43
N LEU A 316 0.17 -22.68 -8.71
CA LEU A 316 -0.66 -23.32 -7.69
C LEU A 316 -0.44 -24.83 -7.72
N CYS A 317 -0.22 -25.42 -6.55
CA CYS A 317 0.20 -26.80 -6.40
C CYS A 317 -0.73 -27.57 -5.47
N ARG A 318 -0.96 -28.85 -5.78
CA ARG A 318 -1.45 -29.82 -4.81
C ARG A 318 -0.25 -30.45 -4.10
N PRO A 319 -0.24 -30.51 -2.76
CA PRO A 319 0.79 -31.22 -2.02
C PRO A 319 0.60 -32.74 -2.11
N THR A 320 1.67 -33.50 -1.89
CA THR A 320 1.62 -34.96 -1.70
C THR A 320 0.77 -35.37 -0.50
N HIS A 321 0.69 -34.49 0.49
CA HIS A 321 0.01 -34.67 1.76
C HIS A 321 -0.83 -33.42 2.10
N PRO A 322 -2.18 -33.51 2.16
CA PRO A 322 -3.05 -32.35 2.39
C PRO A 322 -2.77 -31.55 3.66
N GLU A 323 -2.24 -32.20 4.70
CA GLU A 323 -1.89 -31.59 6.00
C GLU A 323 -0.77 -30.55 5.91
N LEU A 324 0.03 -30.56 4.84
CA LEU A 324 1.04 -29.53 4.58
C LEU A 324 0.42 -28.14 4.35
N VAL A 325 -0.84 -28.10 3.90
CA VAL A 325 -1.61 -26.86 3.69
C VAL A 325 -2.39 -26.54 4.96
N ALA A 326 -1.69 -25.97 5.94
CA ALA A 326 -2.24 -25.64 7.24
C ALA A 326 -2.83 -24.21 7.23
N THR A 327 -4.14 -24.09 7.07
CA THR A 327 -4.83 -22.79 6.97
C THR A 327 -4.97 -22.06 8.30
N ASP A 328 -4.60 -22.65 9.43
CA ASP A 328 -4.49 -22.00 10.73
C ASP A 328 -3.09 -21.42 11.00
N GLN A 329 -2.12 -21.74 10.14
CA GLN A 329 -0.74 -21.27 10.21
C GLN A 329 -0.52 -19.99 9.38
N PRO A 330 0.63 -19.31 9.51
CA PRO A 330 0.94 -18.14 8.69
C PRO A 330 0.92 -18.45 7.18
N ILE A 331 0.29 -17.57 6.40
CA ILE A 331 0.23 -17.69 4.93
C ILE A 331 1.62 -17.59 4.28
N ILE A 332 2.50 -16.72 4.77
CA ILE A 332 3.84 -16.47 4.24
C ILE A 332 4.81 -16.30 5.42
N GLN A 333 6.01 -16.88 5.30
CA GLN A 333 7.10 -16.75 6.28
C GLN A 333 8.47 -16.50 5.65
N THR A 334 8.66 -16.85 4.37
CA THR A 334 9.95 -16.79 3.67
C THR A 334 9.82 -16.16 2.29
N ILE A 335 10.94 -15.65 1.80
CA ILE A 335 11.04 -14.90 0.57
C ILE A 335 12.37 -15.22 -0.13
N LEU A 336 12.40 -15.11 -1.45
CA LEU A 336 13.61 -15.03 -2.26
C LEU A 336 13.59 -13.73 -3.07
N ARG A 337 14.63 -12.90 -2.93
CA ARG A 337 14.85 -11.69 -3.74
C ARG A 337 16.09 -11.85 -4.59
N TYR A 338 15.98 -11.61 -5.89
CA TYR A 338 17.09 -11.82 -6.83
C TYR A 338 16.92 -10.96 -8.08
N THR A 339 17.94 -10.98 -8.93
CA THR A 339 18.00 -10.16 -10.13
C THR A 339 17.78 -11.00 -11.37
N ALA A 340 16.87 -10.55 -12.24
CA ALA A 340 16.64 -11.17 -13.54
C ALA A 340 17.93 -11.21 -14.36
N PRO A 341 18.14 -12.24 -15.19
CA PRO A 341 19.28 -12.28 -16.12
C PRO A 341 19.36 -11.01 -16.97
N ASN A 342 20.54 -10.38 -17.02
CA ASN A 342 20.80 -9.15 -17.77
C ASN A 342 20.06 -7.88 -17.28
N SER A 343 19.42 -7.91 -16.11
CA SER A 343 18.84 -6.70 -15.53
C SER A 343 19.91 -5.78 -14.94
N LEU A 344 19.69 -4.49 -15.09
CA LEU A 344 20.51 -3.44 -14.46
C LEU A 344 19.95 -3.03 -13.08
N HIS A 345 18.79 -3.56 -12.70
CA HIS A 345 18.12 -3.25 -11.44
C HIS A 345 18.25 -4.44 -10.50
N ARG A 346 18.99 -4.27 -9.40
CA ARG A 346 19.12 -5.30 -8.37
C ARG A 346 17.74 -5.66 -7.78
N ALA A 347 17.53 -6.92 -7.40
CA ALA A 347 16.31 -7.37 -6.71
C ALA A 347 15.02 -6.97 -7.45
N ASP A 348 15.03 -7.05 -8.79
CA ASP A 348 13.84 -6.76 -9.59
C ASP A 348 12.85 -7.93 -9.65
N LEU A 349 13.22 -9.11 -9.16
CA LEU A 349 12.38 -10.29 -9.06
C LEU A 349 12.25 -10.77 -7.60
N GLN A 350 11.08 -11.32 -7.30
CA GLN A 350 10.76 -11.89 -6.00
C GLN A 350 9.95 -13.19 -6.14
N LEU A 351 10.32 -14.21 -5.36
CA LEU A 351 9.47 -15.39 -5.11
C LEU A 351 9.00 -15.43 -3.67
N GLU A 352 7.72 -15.76 -3.46
CA GLU A 352 7.14 -16.01 -2.15
C GLU A 352 6.43 -17.37 -2.13
N GLN A 353 6.70 -18.19 -1.12
CA GLN A 353 5.95 -19.42 -0.89
C GLN A 353 4.73 -19.10 -0.03
N LEU A 354 3.55 -19.50 -0.50
CA LEU A 354 2.29 -19.38 0.23
C LEU A 354 1.89 -20.74 0.79
N THR A 355 1.82 -20.86 2.12
CA THR A 355 1.40 -22.08 2.83
C THR A 355 0.03 -22.57 2.34
N PHE A 356 -0.87 -21.65 1.99
CA PHE A 356 -2.17 -21.96 1.39
C PHE A 356 -2.57 -20.91 0.34
N ALA A 357 -3.26 -21.37 -0.70
CA ALA A 357 -3.77 -20.56 -1.80
C ALA A 357 -5.05 -21.17 -2.38
N GLY A 358 -5.85 -20.37 -3.09
CA GLY A 358 -7.06 -20.86 -3.77
C GLY A 358 -8.35 -20.73 -2.95
N ARG A 359 -9.35 -21.58 -3.24
CA ARG A 359 -10.70 -21.51 -2.63
C ARG A 359 -10.77 -22.37 -1.37
N ASP A 360 -11.65 -21.98 -0.46
CA ASP A 360 -11.98 -22.75 0.74
C ASP A 360 -12.25 -24.23 0.39
N ASN A 361 -11.63 -25.14 1.16
CA ASN A 361 -11.71 -26.61 1.08
C ASN A 361 -10.82 -27.32 0.05
N LEU A 362 -9.94 -26.61 -0.68
CA LEU A 362 -8.91 -27.26 -1.49
C LEU A 362 -7.54 -27.04 -0.85
N PRO A 363 -6.77 -28.10 -0.53
CA PRO A 363 -5.47 -27.98 0.08
C PRO A 363 -4.44 -27.63 -1.01
N TYR A 364 -4.44 -26.39 -1.49
CA TYR A 364 -3.43 -25.91 -2.42
C TYR A 364 -2.47 -24.97 -1.72
N PHE A 365 -1.19 -25.08 -2.05
CA PHE A 365 -0.19 -24.06 -1.74
C PHE A 365 0.21 -23.35 -3.04
N GLY A 366 0.97 -22.27 -2.93
CA GLY A 366 1.45 -21.56 -4.12
C GLY A 366 2.89 -21.08 -4.02
N VAL A 367 3.51 -20.86 -5.17
CA VAL A 367 4.75 -20.08 -5.31
C VAL A 367 4.42 -18.87 -6.16
N ALA A 368 4.45 -17.68 -5.56
CA ALA A 368 4.18 -16.43 -6.24
C ALA A 368 5.44 -15.93 -6.94
N ALA A 369 5.36 -15.68 -8.25
CA ALA A 369 6.36 -14.92 -8.97
C ALA A 369 5.90 -13.47 -9.08
N ALA A 370 6.74 -12.54 -8.62
CA ALA A 370 6.46 -11.10 -8.66
C ALA A 370 7.59 -10.33 -9.36
N LEU A 371 7.20 -9.29 -10.10
CA LEU A 371 8.10 -8.29 -10.67
C LEU A 371 8.06 -7.05 -9.77
N GLU A 372 9.21 -6.72 -9.21
CA GLU A 372 9.36 -5.63 -8.23
C GLU A 372 9.89 -4.34 -8.89
N GLN A 373 10.57 -4.43 -10.04
CA GLN A 373 10.92 -3.25 -10.87
C GLN A 373 9.98 -3.16 -12.07
N VAL A 374 9.03 -2.25 -12.02
CA VAL A 374 7.96 -2.11 -13.02
C VAL A 374 8.19 -0.88 -13.90
N ASP A 375 8.12 -1.08 -15.22
CA ASP A 375 8.19 0.02 -16.20
C ASP A 375 6.78 0.50 -16.60
N GLY A 376 5.79 -0.40 -16.60
CA GLY A 376 4.41 -0.12 -16.96
C GLY A 376 3.63 0.66 -15.90
N VAL A 377 2.67 1.45 -16.37
CA VAL A 377 1.74 2.21 -15.52
C VAL A 377 0.31 2.06 -16.02
N GLY A 378 -0.61 2.07 -15.06
CA GLY A 378 -2.04 2.03 -15.24
C GLY A 378 -2.72 3.40 -15.19
N GLU A 379 -4.04 3.36 -15.11
CA GLU A 379 -4.90 4.55 -15.04
C GLU A 379 -6.07 4.36 -14.05
N LEU A 380 -6.50 5.48 -13.46
CA LEU A 380 -7.74 5.60 -12.71
C LEU A 380 -8.73 6.48 -13.48
N LEU A 381 -9.97 6.02 -13.56
CA LEU A 381 -11.06 6.78 -14.17
C LEU A 381 -12.25 6.86 -13.21
N PHE A 382 -12.56 8.06 -12.75
CA PHE A 382 -13.73 8.29 -11.92
C PHE A 382 -14.97 8.50 -12.80
N PRO A 383 -16.11 7.86 -12.48
CA PRO A 383 -17.29 7.91 -13.35
C PRO A 383 -18.17 9.14 -13.12
N SER A 384 -18.15 9.74 -11.93
CA SER A 384 -19.01 10.85 -11.54
C SER A 384 -18.46 11.60 -10.31
N ALA A 385 -19.12 12.69 -9.94
CA ALA A 385 -18.86 13.43 -8.69
C ALA A 385 -19.43 12.76 -7.42
N ASP A 386 -20.05 11.57 -7.52
CA ASP A 386 -20.56 10.85 -6.34
C ASP A 386 -19.37 10.34 -5.49
N PRO A 387 -19.25 10.73 -4.22
CA PRO A 387 -18.14 10.30 -3.36
C PRO A 387 -18.12 8.78 -3.11
N PHE A 388 -19.24 8.09 -3.26
CA PHE A 388 -19.35 6.65 -3.07
C PHE A 388 -19.13 5.83 -4.35
N ALA A 389 -18.99 6.49 -5.51
CA ALA A 389 -18.75 5.80 -6.76
C ALA A 389 -17.31 5.28 -6.84
N ALA A 390 -17.16 3.98 -7.06
CA ALA A 390 -15.86 3.36 -7.27
C ALA A 390 -15.24 3.81 -8.62
N PRO A 391 -13.92 4.07 -8.68
CA PRO A 391 -13.25 4.32 -9.95
C PRO A 391 -13.15 3.03 -10.77
N THR A 392 -13.06 3.18 -12.09
CA THR A 392 -12.48 2.12 -12.94
C THR A 392 -10.97 2.14 -12.74
N ILE A 393 -10.41 1.01 -12.33
CA ILE A 393 -8.97 0.84 -12.06
C ILE A 393 -8.40 -0.11 -13.14
N ARG A 394 -7.41 0.34 -13.89
CA ARG A 394 -6.75 -0.49 -14.91
C ARG A 394 -5.24 -0.48 -14.67
N SER A 395 -4.68 -1.61 -14.27
CA SER A 395 -3.24 -1.71 -13.97
C SER A 395 -2.37 -1.95 -15.20
N ARG A 396 -2.94 -2.47 -16.30
CA ARG A 396 -2.24 -2.69 -17.58
C ARG A 396 -1.00 -3.58 -17.45
N PHE A 397 -1.06 -4.58 -16.57
CA PHE A 397 0.06 -5.46 -16.30
C PHE A 397 0.52 -6.22 -17.55
N CYS A 398 1.85 -6.28 -17.72
CA CYS A 398 2.52 -6.99 -18.82
C CYS A 398 2.18 -6.45 -20.23
N GLU A 399 1.58 -5.27 -20.36
CA GLU A 399 1.44 -4.57 -21.66
C GLU A 399 2.82 -4.09 -22.17
N VAL A 400 3.71 -3.68 -21.26
CA VAL A 400 5.13 -3.43 -21.56
C VAL A 400 5.87 -4.77 -21.69
N SER A 401 6.50 -5.03 -22.84
CA SER A 401 7.20 -6.30 -23.10
C SER A 401 8.29 -6.61 -22.07
N ARG A 402 9.08 -5.61 -21.66
CA ARG A 402 10.17 -5.79 -20.69
C ARG A 402 9.69 -6.27 -19.32
N ASP A 403 8.51 -5.84 -18.89
CA ASP A 403 7.89 -6.33 -17.65
C ASP A 403 7.44 -7.78 -17.80
N ALA A 404 6.77 -8.09 -18.92
CA ALA A 404 6.31 -9.44 -19.22
C ALA A 404 7.47 -10.45 -19.35
N GLU A 405 8.58 -10.04 -19.96
CA GLU A 405 9.78 -10.87 -20.14
C GLU A 405 10.46 -11.17 -18.81
N ARG A 406 10.71 -10.16 -17.97
CA ARG A 406 11.32 -10.37 -16.64
C ARG A 406 10.42 -11.20 -15.72
N LEU A 407 9.12 -10.92 -15.72
CA LEU A 407 8.17 -11.72 -14.96
C LEU A 407 8.08 -13.17 -15.47
N ALA A 408 8.28 -13.41 -16.78
CA ALA A 408 8.34 -14.75 -17.32
C ALA A 408 9.55 -15.53 -16.81
N ASP A 409 10.72 -14.88 -16.70
CA ASP A 409 11.90 -15.51 -16.10
C ASP A 409 11.62 -15.90 -14.64
N CYS A 410 10.98 -14.99 -13.89
CA CYS A 410 10.57 -15.24 -12.50
C CYS A 410 9.56 -16.40 -12.37
N PHE A 411 8.58 -16.45 -13.28
CA PHE A 411 7.55 -17.50 -13.27
C PHE A 411 8.12 -18.87 -13.66
N LEU A 412 9.10 -18.91 -14.57
CA LEU A 412 9.82 -20.14 -14.90
C LEU A 412 10.65 -20.65 -13.70
N ASP A 413 11.26 -19.74 -12.93
CA ASP A 413 11.93 -20.12 -11.68
C ASP A 413 10.91 -20.62 -10.63
N ALA A 414 9.73 -19.99 -10.50
CA ALA A 414 8.67 -20.51 -9.64
C ALA A 414 8.24 -21.94 -10.02
N LEU A 415 8.10 -22.25 -11.31
CA LEU A 415 7.85 -23.62 -11.77
C LEU A 415 8.99 -24.56 -11.39
N ARG A 416 10.25 -24.17 -11.61
CA ARG A 416 11.44 -24.96 -11.25
C ARG A 416 11.49 -25.31 -9.75
N PHE A 417 11.08 -24.38 -8.88
CA PHE A 417 10.96 -24.61 -7.44
C PHE A 417 9.96 -25.73 -7.10
N THR A 418 8.91 -25.89 -7.89
CA THR A 418 7.88 -26.93 -7.71
C THR A 418 8.28 -28.29 -8.29
N GLU A 419 9.39 -28.37 -9.02
CA GLU A 419 9.88 -29.59 -9.67
C GLU A 419 11.18 -30.11 -9.03
N THR A 420 11.88 -29.27 -8.25
CA THR A 420 13.23 -29.54 -7.76
C THR A 420 13.30 -29.48 -6.23
N GLY A 421 14.21 -30.27 -5.66
CA GLY A 421 14.57 -30.24 -4.25
C GLY A 421 13.43 -30.61 -3.31
N PRO A 422 13.52 -30.20 -2.04
CA PRO A 422 12.53 -30.55 -1.03
C PRO A 422 11.12 -30.06 -1.34
N LEU A 423 10.95 -28.84 -1.88
CA LEU A 423 9.64 -28.32 -2.26
C LEU A 423 9.02 -29.12 -3.42
N GLY A 424 9.82 -29.48 -4.44
CA GLY A 424 9.37 -30.36 -5.51
C GLY A 424 8.99 -31.75 -5.02
N SER A 425 9.72 -32.29 -4.02
CA SER A 425 9.44 -33.61 -3.44
C SER A 425 8.10 -33.68 -2.69
N VAL A 426 7.57 -32.54 -2.24
CA VAL A 426 6.24 -32.44 -1.60
C VAL A 426 5.16 -31.90 -2.54
N THR A 427 5.49 -31.65 -3.82
CA THR A 427 4.54 -31.26 -4.85
C THR A 427 4.02 -32.49 -5.59
N ASP A 428 2.71 -32.75 -5.51
CA ASP A 428 2.05 -33.84 -6.25
C ASP A 428 1.68 -33.42 -7.68
N GLU A 429 1.08 -32.23 -7.82
CA GLU A 429 0.63 -31.70 -9.11
C GLU A 429 0.73 -30.17 -9.14
N VAL A 430 1.21 -29.62 -10.26
CA VAL A 430 0.98 -28.21 -10.62
C VAL A 430 -0.42 -28.06 -11.22
N VAL A 431 -1.34 -27.48 -10.45
CA VAL A 431 -2.76 -27.30 -10.80
C VAL A 431 -2.96 -26.06 -11.68
N PHE A 432 -2.13 -25.04 -11.48
CA PHE A 432 -2.07 -23.87 -12.35
C PHE A 432 -0.61 -23.44 -12.51
N PRO A 433 -0.14 -23.19 -13.75
CA PRO A 433 -0.90 -23.19 -15.00
C PRO A 433 -1.21 -24.61 -15.51
N ASP A 434 -2.04 -24.71 -16.55
CA ASP A 434 -2.23 -25.97 -17.28
C ASP A 434 -0.94 -26.27 -18.07
N MET A 435 -0.14 -27.21 -17.57
CA MET A 435 1.16 -27.56 -18.15
C MET A 435 1.07 -28.14 -19.57
N ASN A 436 -0.12 -28.56 -20.03
CA ASN A 436 -0.31 -28.95 -21.44
C ASN A 436 -0.36 -27.75 -22.40
N ARG A 437 -0.46 -26.53 -21.86
CA ARG A 437 -0.56 -25.26 -22.61
C ARG A 437 0.64 -24.35 -22.41
N VAL A 438 1.60 -24.75 -21.58
CA VAL A 438 2.83 -24.00 -21.32
C VAL A 438 3.98 -24.87 -21.78
N THR A 439 4.35 -24.72 -23.05
CA THR A 439 5.38 -25.56 -23.70
C THR A 439 6.69 -24.82 -23.91
N ASP A 440 6.63 -23.50 -24.02
CA ASP A 440 7.79 -22.64 -24.17
C ASP A 440 7.61 -21.30 -23.41
N ARG A 441 8.60 -20.42 -23.55
CA ARG A 441 8.61 -19.11 -22.90
C ARG A 441 7.54 -18.15 -23.44
N ASP A 442 7.17 -18.28 -24.71
CA ASP A 442 6.16 -17.41 -25.33
C ASP A 442 4.77 -17.73 -24.77
N ASP A 443 4.49 -19.01 -24.49
CA ASP A 443 3.29 -19.44 -23.76
C ASP A 443 3.22 -18.82 -22.36
N VAL A 444 4.35 -18.77 -21.64
CA VAL A 444 4.44 -18.13 -20.31
C VAL A 444 4.12 -16.63 -20.41
N ILE A 445 4.71 -15.93 -21.38
CA ILE A 445 4.41 -14.49 -21.59
C ILE A 445 2.93 -14.28 -21.92
N ALA A 446 2.34 -15.13 -22.76
CA ALA A 446 0.93 -15.06 -23.10
C ALA A 446 0.02 -15.32 -21.88
N LEU A 447 0.43 -16.25 -21.00
CA LEU A 447 -0.22 -16.51 -19.72
C LEU A 447 -0.17 -15.28 -18.81
N LEU A 448 1.00 -14.67 -18.63
CA LEU A 448 1.20 -13.49 -17.79
C LEU A 448 0.37 -12.30 -18.27
N ARG A 449 0.38 -12.01 -19.57
CA ARG A 449 -0.46 -10.97 -20.20
C ARG A 449 -1.96 -11.19 -20.00
N ARG A 450 -2.37 -12.41 -19.65
CA ARG A 450 -3.77 -12.73 -19.39
C ARG A 450 -4.09 -12.76 -17.90
N PHE A 451 -3.21 -13.29 -17.06
CA PHE A 451 -3.53 -13.69 -15.70
C PHE A 451 -2.77 -12.97 -14.61
N ALA A 452 -1.71 -12.21 -14.93
CA ALA A 452 -0.98 -11.41 -13.95
C ALA A 452 -1.97 -10.58 -13.13
N ALA A 453 -1.71 -10.50 -11.83
CA ALA A 453 -2.54 -9.85 -10.84
C ALA A 453 -1.69 -8.91 -9.98
N SER A 454 -2.36 -8.08 -9.21
CA SER A 454 -1.77 -7.09 -8.32
C SER A 454 -1.08 -7.79 -7.15
N GLY A 455 0.15 -7.35 -6.84
CA GLY A 455 0.80 -7.56 -5.54
C GLY A 455 0.17 -6.72 -4.42
N TYR A 456 -0.88 -5.96 -4.73
CA TYR A 456 -1.63 -5.07 -3.85
C TYR A 456 -0.88 -3.82 -3.42
N HIS A 457 -0.04 -3.27 -4.31
CA HIS A 457 0.88 -2.15 -4.06
C HIS A 457 0.62 -0.89 -4.94
N PRO A 458 -0.64 -0.44 -5.15
CA PRO A 458 -0.90 0.72 -5.98
C PRO A 458 -0.29 1.98 -5.38
N CYS A 459 0.41 2.75 -6.19
CA CYS A 459 1.05 4.01 -5.82
C CYS A 459 1.10 4.99 -7.01
N GLY A 460 1.59 6.21 -6.75
CA GLY A 460 2.01 7.15 -7.80
C GLY A 460 0.92 8.03 -8.45
N THR A 461 -0.31 8.00 -7.93
CA THR A 461 -1.48 8.67 -8.52
C THR A 461 -1.64 10.16 -8.21
N ALA A 462 -0.76 10.71 -7.38
CA ALA A 462 -0.58 12.12 -7.11
C ALA A 462 0.93 12.41 -6.93
N ARG A 463 1.71 11.94 -7.89
CA ARG A 463 3.18 11.83 -7.85
C ARG A 463 3.89 13.11 -7.41
N MET A 464 4.91 12.97 -6.57
CA MET A 464 5.80 14.07 -6.21
C MET A 464 6.84 14.38 -7.30
N GLY A 465 7.22 15.65 -7.42
CA GLY A 465 8.30 16.10 -8.30
C GLY A 465 8.46 17.61 -8.33
N PRO A 466 9.47 18.12 -9.07
CA PRO A 466 9.67 19.55 -9.30
C PRO A 466 8.44 20.23 -9.90
N ALA A 467 8.20 21.50 -9.56
CA ALA A 467 7.01 22.23 -10.02
C ALA A 467 6.94 22.43 -11.56
N ASP A 468 8.06 22.30 -12.27
CA ASP A 468 8.15 22.34 -13.72
C ASP A 468 7.99 20.95 -14.38
N ASP A 469 7.92 19.87 -13.60
CA ASP A 469 7.55 18.55 -14.09
C ASP A 469 6.02 18.48 -14.27
N PRO A 470 5.51 18.39 -15.51
CA PRO A 470 4.07 18.38 -15.79
C PRO A 470 3.36 17.13 -15.25
N ASN A 471 4.11 16.11 -14.86
CA ASN A 471 3.59 14.87 -14.30
C ASN A 471 3.67 14.86 -12.76
N SER A 472 3.93 16.00 -12.12
CA SER A 472 3.94 16.14 -10.65
C SER A 472 2.68 16.84 -10.15
N VAL A 473 2.19 16.40 -8.98
CA VAL A 473 1.02 16.99 -8.30
C VAL A 473 1.45 17.73 -7.03
N VAL A 474 2.49 17.22 -6.38
CA VAL A 474 3.05 17.77 -5.14
C VAL A 474 4.56 17.94 -5.25
N ASP A 475 5.12 18.81 -4.43
CA ASP A 475 6.56 18.90 -4.24
C ASP A 475 7.08 17.78 -3.32
N GLN A 476 8.40 17.73 -3.13
CA GLN A 476 9.05 16.76 -2.24
C GLN A 476 8.62 16.84 -0.77
N TYR A 477 7.91 17.89 -0.35
CA TYR A 477 7.38 18.04 1.02
C TYR A 477 5.90 17.64 1.11
N GLY A 478 5.36 17.09 0.01
CA GLY A 478 3.97 16.72 -0.14
C GLY A 478 3.04 17.90 -0.43
N ARG A 479 3.53 19.14 -0.57
CA ARG A 479 2.68 20.32 -0.76
C ARG A 479 2.16 20.34 -2.19
N CYS A 480 0.86 20.53 -2.36
CA CYS A 480 0.26 20.64 -3.69
C CYS A 480 0.80 21.88 -4.42
N HIS A 481 1.24 21.70 -5.66
CA HIS A 481 1.75 22.81 -6.48
C HIS A 481 0.68 23.86 -6.80
N ALA A 482 -0.56 23.41 -7.00
CA ALA A 482 -1.63 24.24 -7.52
C ALA A 482 -2.50 24.90 -6.44
N ILE A 483 -2.51 24.38 -5.21
CA ILE A 483 -3.43 24.80 -4.16
C ILE A 483 -2.69 24.99 -2.84
N ASP A 484 -2.80 26.18 -2.25
CA ASP A 484 -2.22 26.51 -0.97
C ASP A 484 -2.94 25.77 0.18
N GLY A 485 -2.19 25.42 1.24
CA GLY A 485 -2.75 24.78 2.43
C GLY A 485 -3.17 23.32 2.23
N LEU A 486 -2.73 22.69 1.13
CA LEU A 486 -2.96 21.28 0.83
C LEU A 486 -1.65 20.50 0.80
N VAL A 487 -1.62 19.37 1.50
CA VAL A 487 -0.53 18.40 1.48
C VAL A 487 -1.08 17.02 1.10
N VAL A 488 -0.29 16.21 0.41
CA VAL A 488 -0.55 14.79 0.17
C VAL A 488 0.61 13.99 0.77
N ALA A 489 0.30 12.99 1.58
CA ALA A 489 1.29 12.24 2.36
C ALA A 489 0.91 10.75 2.42
N ASP A 490 0.72 10.11 1.27
CA ASP A 490 0.48 8.67 1.17
C ASP A 490 1.11 8.07 -0.09
N ALA A 491 0.88 6.77 -0.35
CA ALA A 491 1.45 6.06 -1.50
C ALA A 491 1.14 6.71 -2.87
N SER A 492 0.15 7.58 -2.99
CA SER A 492 -0.10 8.34 -4.22
C SER A 492 1.09 9.21 -4.63
N ILE A 493 1.95 9.64 -3.70
CA ILE A 493 3.05 10.55 -4.03
C ILE A 493 4.27 9.85 -4.61
N PHE A 494 4.35 8.51 -4.59
CA PHE A 494 5.56 7.77 -4.97
C PHE A 494 5.90 7.99 -6.46
N PRO A 495 7.13 8.44 -6.81
CA PRO A 495 7.58 8.55 -8.19
C PRO A 495 7.52 7.22 -8.96
N THR A 496 7.95 6.16 -8.28
CA THR A 496 8.00 4.77 -8.74
C THR A 496 7.64 3.87 -7.55
N VAL A 497 7.08 2.69 -7.82
CA VAL A 497 6.87 1.71 -6.76
C VAL A 497 8.24 1.20 -6.26
N PRO A 498 8.51 1.18 -4.95
CA PRO A 498 9.74 0.59 -4.42
C PRO A 498 9.73 -0.92 -4.63
N ARG A 499 10.89 -1.57 -4.80
CA ARG A 499 11.05 -3.03 -4.96
C ARG A 499 10.80 -3.82 -3.66
N ALA A 500 9.63 -3.58 -3.07
CA ALA A 500 9.07 -4.23 -1.89
C ALA A 500 7.59 -3.85 -1.71
N ASN A 501 6.93 -4.45 -0.72
CA ASN A 501 5.58 -4.03 -0.38
C ASN A 501 5.51 -2.58 0.11
N THR A 502 4.44 -1.87 -0.25
CA THR A 502 4.36 -0.41 -0.03
C THR A 502 4.03 0.01 1.40
N ASN A 503 3.76 -0.94 2.31
CA ASN A 503 3.34 -0.62 3.67
C ASN A 503 4.45 0.10 4.48
N PRO A 504 5.69 -0.42 4.61
CA PRO A 504 6.74 0.29 5.34
C PRO A 504 7.05 1.67 4.75
N THR A 505 7.11 1.77 3.42
CA THR A 505 7.35 3.05 2.73
C THR A 505 6.23 4.05 2.97
N SER A 506 4.97 3.60 3.01
CA SER A 506 3.82 4.47 3.34
C SER A 506 3.89 4.98 4.78
N ILE A 507 4.28 4.13 5.73
CA ILE A 507 4.49 4.54 7.13
C ILE A 507 5.62 5.57 7.20
N MET A 508 6.73 5.32 6.50
CA MET A 508 7.89 6.22 6.41
C MET A 508 7.51 7.61 5.87
N VAL A 509 6.64 7.69 4.85
CA VAL A 509 6.12 8.96 4.32
C VAL A 509 5.33 9.72 5.38
N GLY A 510 4.40 9.04 6.06
CA GLY A 510 3.59 9.65 7.11
C GLY A 510 4.43 10.13 8.30
N GLU A 511 5.40 9.33 8.72
CA GLU A 511 6.39 9.69 9.75
C GLU A 511 7.21 10.92 9.35
N THR A 512 7.76 10.94 8.14
CA THR A 512 8.63 12.01 7.66
C THR A 512 7.89 13.33 7.56
N ILE A 513 6.73 13.35 6.88
CA ILE A 513 5.94 14.58 6.73
C ILE A 513 5.33 15.01 8.07
N GLY A 514 4.89 14.07 8.91
CA GLY A 514 4.42 14.37 10.27
C GLY A 514 5.50 15.01 11.14
N GLU A 515 6.74 14.55 11.02
CA GLU A 515 7.89 15.11 11.71
C GLU A 515 8.25 16.51 11.19
N TRP A 516 8.22 16.74 9.87
CA TRP A 516 8.39 18.08 9.31
C TRP A 516 7.27 19.03 9.70
N LEU A 517 6.02 18.56 9.77
CA LEU A 517 4.94 19.37 10.30
C LEU A 517 5.30 19.80 11.72
N ARG A 518 5.68 18.85 12.59
CA ARG A 518 6.07 19.08 13.99
C ARG A 518 7.22 20.08 14.14
N THR A 519 8.31 19.87 13.41
CA THR A 519 9.59 20.57 13.62
C THR A 519 9.80 21.78 12.71
N GLU A 520 9.12 21.85 11.56
CA GLU A 520 9.24 22.89 10.56
C GLU A 520 7.85 23.44 10.13
N PRO A 521 6.97 23.83 11.06
CA PRO A 521 5.58 24.21 10.78
C PRO A 521 5.44 25.36 9.77
N SER A 522 6.39 26.32 9.76
CA SER A 522 6.39 27.44 8.83
C SER A 522 6.47 27.01 7.38
N ARG A 523 7.06 25.83 7.08
CA ARG A 523 7.10 25.24 5.72
C ARG A 523 5.70 24.96 5.17
N TYR A 524 4.74 24.72 6.08
CA TYR A 524 3.35 24.39 5.81
C TYR A 524 2.38 25.54 6.12
N GLY A 525 2.90 26.71 6.53
CA GLY A 525 2.07 27.86 6.88
C GLY A 525 1.29 27.69 8.19
N LEU A 526 1.85 26.95 9.15
CA LEU A 526 1.31 26.73 10.50
C LEU A 526 1.94 27.64 11.54
#